data_AF-A0A4R1ZY50-F1
#
_entry.id   AF-A0A4R1ZY50-F1
#
_cell.length_a   1.000
_cell.length_b   1.000
_cell.length_c   1.000
_cell.angle_alpha   90.00
_cell.angle_beta   90.00
_cell.angle_gamma   90.00
#
_symmetry.space_group_name_H-M   'P 1'
#
loop_
_entity.id
_entity.type
_entity.pdbx_description
1 polymer ?
#
loop_
_entity_poly.entity_id
_entity_poly.type
_entity_poly.pdbx_seq_one_letter_code
_entity_poly.pdbx_strand_id
1 'polypeptide(L)'
;MQQASIVTDRFNSRSSLVAIIVSVQERLKQLYAWSGNQRDDGKRWEADHFSERLINGGCSSCSGNPARIDIDLRRMIAPELSLKRGAVLLWAGANCGPVEMIKQLAKVLDIRYDRPLAGQDPAFIEILLYGYRKELLTYKHKSKIKSGFYRGCVNDVKFLRDSGTTSKGNLRAIDYFSGPVHCPDCSQRNHYDTECLSVTVNGMTIKEVSRLSIPDMLLFVSNLEPAIKTGDSPPVVKELEKRLLYLNKIGLNYLSPAYHAGLEGSR
;
A
#
# COMPACT_ATOMS: atom_id res chain seq x y z
N MET A 1 -38.66 -4.40 15.35
CA MET A 1 -37.42 -4.06 16.08
C MET A 1 -36.69 -5.36 16.42
N GLN A 2 -35.75 -5.81 15.58
CA GLN A 2 -34.79 -6.84 15.95
C GLN A 2 -33.42 -6.15 16.05
N GLN A 3 -32.90 -6.09 17.28
CA GLN A 3 -31.53 -5.65 17.56
C GLN A 3 -30.59 -6.65 16.89
N ALA A 4 -29.71 -6.17 16.00
CA ALA A 4 -28.57 -6.96 15.59
C ALA A 4 -27.79 -7.32 16.85
N SER A 5 -27.62 -8.62 17.10
CA SER A 5 -26.91 -9.14 18.26
C SER A 5 -25.45 -8.69 18.17
N ILE A 6 -25.11 -7.62 18.89
CA ILE A 6 -23.72 -7.25 19.14
C ILE A 6 -23.12 -8.42 19.92
N VAL A 7 -22.23 -9.19 19.29
CA VAL A 7 -21.46 -10.23 19.98
C VAL A 7 -20.57 -9.52 21.00
N THR A 8 -21.04 -9.49 22.25
CA THR A 8 -20.38 -8.85 23.39
C THR A 8 -19.31 -9.79 23.93
N ASP A 9 -18.19 -9.91 23.20
CA ASP A 9 -17.01 -10.55 23.76
C ASP A 9 -16.47 -9.70 24.92
N ARG A 10 -16.55 -10.26 26.14
CA ARG A 10 -16.16 -9.56 27.37
C ARG A 10 -14.66 -9.27 27.33
N PHE A 11 -14.30 -8.00 27.47
CA PHE A 11 -12.91 -7.58 27.50
C PHE A 11 -12.10 -8.37 28.56
N ASN A 12 -11.05 -9.07 28.10
CA ASN A 12 -10.13 -9.82 28.95
C ASN A 12 -8.74 -9.18 28.91
N SER A 13 -8.31 -8.59 30.02
CA SER A 13 -7.01 -7.93 30.16
C SER A 13 -5.82 -8.91 30.21
N ARG A 14 -6.07 -10.23 30.23
CA ARG A 14 -5.05 -11.28 30.11
C ARG A 14 -4.80 -11.73 28.66
N SER A 15 -5.57 -11.22 27.70
CA SER A 15 -5.33 -11.49 26.28
C SER A 15 -4.00 -10.88 25.81
N SER A 16 -3.45 -11.41 24.71
CA SER A 16 -2.23 -10.83 24.11
C SER A 16 -2.47 -9.38 23.68
N LEU A 17 -1.41 -8.55 23.69
CA LEU A 17 -1.49 -7.16 23.23
C LEU A 17 -2.04 -7.05 21.80
N VAL A 18 -1.61 -7.97 20.93
CA VAL A 18 -2.11 -8.07 19.55
C VAL A 18 -3.63 -8.31 19.53
N ALA A 19 -4.14 -9.24 20.35
CA ALA A 19 -5.58 -9.52 20.41
C ALA A 19 -6.38 -8.30 20.91
N ILE A 20 -5.83 -7.53 21.87
CA ILE A 20 -6.48 -6.32 22.38
C ILE A 20 -6.53 -5.25 21.29
N ILE A 21 -5.42 -5.02 20.57
CA ILE A 21 -5.36 -4.05 19.45
C ILE A 21 -6.34 -4.44 18.33
N VAL A 22 -6.38 -5.72 17.94
CA VAL A 22 -7.34 -6.22 16.96
C VAL A 22 -8.78 -5.98 17.44
N SER A 23 -9.06 -6.25 18.73
CA SER A 23 -10.40 -6.00 19.27
C SER A 23 -10.80 -4.52 19.28
N VAL A 24 -9.85 -3.58 19.41
CA VAL A 24 -10.11 -2.15 19.26
C VAL A 24 -10.56 -1.84 17.84
N GLN A 25 -9.87 -2.37 16.82
CA GLN A 25 -10.26 -2.20 15.43
C GLN A 25 -11.67 -2.75 15.17
N GLU A 26 -11.99 -3.94 15.66
CA GLU A 26 -13.33 -4.53 15.48
C GLU A 26 -14.44 -3.71 16.14
N ARG A 27 -14.18 -3.16 17.34
CA ARG A 27 -15.13 -2.26 18.01
C ARG A 27 -15.28 -0.93 17.28
N LEU A 28 -14.20 -0.42 16.70
CA LEU A 28 -14.26 0.77 15.86
C LEU A 28 -15.13 0.54 14.62
N LYS A 29 -14.98 -0.60 13.93
CA LYS A 29 -15.82 -0.96 12.78
C LYS A 29 -17.31 -1.03 13.15
N GLN A 30 -17.62 -1.63 14.29
CA GLN A 30 -18.98 -1.70 14.81
C GLN A 30 -19.56 -0.32 15.15
N LEU A 31 -18.75 0.59 15.70
CA LEU A 31 -19.16 1.97 15.96
C LEU A 31 -19.54 2.71 14.68
N TYR A 32 -18.74 2.58 13.63
CA TYR A 32 -19.02 3.21 12.34
C TYR A 32 -20.24 2.59 11.64
N ALA A 33 -20.39 1.26 11.71
CA ALA A 33 -21.58 0.58 11.19
C ALA A 33 -22.87 1.00 11.92
N TRP A 34 -22.78 1.22 13.23
CA TRP A 34 -23.91 1.71 14.01
C TRP A 34 -24.24 3.18 13.71
N SER A 35 -23.21 4.01 13.50
CA SER A 35 -23.37 5.45 13.28
C SER A 35 -23.72 5.82 11.83
N GLY A 36 -23.46 4.91 10.89
CA GLY A 36 -23.79 5.12 9.49
C GLY A 36 -25.31 5.12 9.25
N ASN A 37 -25.78 6.12 8.52
CA ASN A 37 -27.15 6.17 7.99
C ASN A 37 -27.42 5.02 6.99
N GLN A 38 -28.60 4.96 6.37
CA GLN A 38 -28.80 4.01 5.28
C GLN A 38 -27.80 4.21 4.14
N ARG A 39 -27.32 3.10 3.59
CA ARG A 39 -26.49 3.06 2.38
C ARG A 39 -27.31 3.49 1.16
N ASP A 40 -26.61 3.82 0.08
CA ASP A 40 -27.23 4.18 -1.20
C ASP A 40 -28.13 3.06 -1.75
N ASP A 41 -27.86 1.80 -1.40
CA ASP A 41 -28.66 0.63 -1.76
C ASP A 41 -29.85 0.36 -0.82
N GLY A 42 -30.10 1.24 0.15
CA GLY A 42 -31.16 1.14 1.15
C GLY A 42 -30.89 0.15 2.29
N LYS A 43 -29.76 -0.58 2.26
CA LYS A 43 -29.37 -1.50 3.33
C LYS A 43 -28.68 -0.75 4.48
N ARG A 44 -28.54 -1.46 5.60
CA ARG A 44 -27.77 -0.98 6.75
C ARG A 44 -26.30 -1.30 6.56
N TRP A 45 -25.47 -0.48 7.18
CA TRP A 45 -24.06 -0.77 7.33
C TRP A 45 -23.83 -1.94 8.28
N GLU A 46 -22.80 -2.72 7.98
CA GLU A 46 -22.30 -3.81 8.82
C GLU A 46 -20.81 -3.60 9.07
N ALA A 47 -20.27 -4.14 10.16
CA ALA A 47 -18.86 -3.94 10.54
C ALA A 47 -17.89 -4.37 9.43
N ASP A 48 -18.24 -5.40 8.66
CA ASP A 48 -17.41 -5.93 7.57
C ASP A 48 -17.20 -4.92 6.43
N HIS A 49 -18.13 -3.99 6.25
CA HIS A 49 -17.98 -2.90 5.27
C HIS A 49 -16.86 -1.94 5.70
N PHE A 50 -16.60 -1.77 6.99
CA PHE A 50 -15.51 -0.91 7.48
C PHE A 50 -14.20 -1.69 7.67
N SER A 51 -14.01 -2.81 6.99
CA SER A 51 -12.81 -3.63 7.12
C SER A 51 -11.86 -3.42 5.97
N GLU A 52 -10.62 -3.01 6.27
CA GLU A 52 -9.56 -2.85 5.27
C GLU A 52 -9.08 -4.18 4.63
N ARG A 53 -9.52 -5.33 5.16
CA ARG A 53 -9.09 -6.68 4.73
C ARG A 53 -10.17 -7.52 4.04
N LEU A 54 -11.44 -7.17 4.19
CA LEU A 54 -12.54 -7.99 3.68
C LEU A 54 -13.00 -7.49 2.32
N ILE A 55 -13.50 -8.39 1.47
CA ILE A 55 -13.96 -8.06 0.12
C ILE A 55 -15.06 -6.98 0.14
N ASN A 56 -15.90 -6.96 1.17
CA ASN A 56 -17.03 -6.04 1.29
C ASN A 56 -16.66 -4.65 1.87
N GLY A 57 -15.42 -4.48 2.35
CA GLY A 57 -14.96 -3.22 2.95
C GLY A 57 -13.57 -2.76 2.51
N GLY A 58 -12.86 -3.64 1.81
CA GLY A 58 -11.54 -3.43 1.27
C GLY A 58 -11.61 -3.01 -0.19
N CYS A 59 -10.55 -2.42 -0.70
CA CYS A 59 -10.48 -2.03 -2.11
C CYS A 59 -10.76 -3.21 -3.05
N SER A 60 -11.74 -3.05 -3.94
CA SER A 60 -12.11 -4.05 -4.95
C SER A 60 -10.96 -4.43 -5.88
N SER A 61 -10.06 -3.50 -6.21
CA SER A 61 -8.88 -3.75 -7.07
C SER A 61 -7.85 -4.67 -6.42
N CYS A 62 -7.67 -4.63 -5.10
CA CYS A 62 -6.66 -5.42 -4.38
C CYS A 62 -7.23 -6.39 -3.34
N SER A 63 -8.55 -6.44 -3.20
CA SER A 63 -9.29 -7.21 -2.19
C SER A 63 -8.79 -6.96 -0.76
N GLY A 64 -8.39 -5.73 -0.44
CA GLY A 64 -7.86 -5.37 0.87
C GLY A 64 -6.45 -5.88 1.19
N ASN A 65 -5.75 -6.52 0.24
CA ASN A 65 -4.37 -6.95 0.45
C ASN A 65 -3.38 -5.77 0.28
N PRO A 66 -2.65 -5.36 1.32
CA PRO A 66 -1.84 -4.14 1.31
C PRO A 66 -0.56 -4.22 0.46
N ALA A 67 -0.16 -5.42 0.03
CA ALA A 67 1.02 -5.62 -0.80
C ALA A 67 0.89 -6.86 -1.68
N ARG A 68 0.83 -6.67 -3.00
CA ARG A 68 1.28 -7.73 -3.92
C ARG A 68 2.79 -7.59 -4.06
N ILE A 69 3.52 -8.70 -4.01
CA ILE A 69 4.93 -8.70 -4.38
C ILE A 69 4.98 -8.58 -5.91
N ASP A 70 5.42 -7.43 -6.40
CA ASP A 70 5.71 -7.21 -7.81
C ASP A 70 6.96 -6.34 -7.93
N ILE A 71 7.33 -5.94 -9.15
CA ILE A 71 8.52 -5.12 -9.39
C ILE A 71 8.34 -3.73 -8.78
N ASP A 72 9.27 -3.35 -7.89
CA ASP A 72 9.31 -2.03 -7.27
C ASP A 72 10.05 -1.03 -8.19
N LEU A 73 9.28 -0.18 -8.87
CA LEU A 73 9.81 0.81 -9.81
C LEU A 73 10.82 1.76 -9.17
N ARG A 74 10.71 2.02 -7.85
CA ARG A 74 11.64 2.91 -7.11
C ARG A 74 13.04 2.31 -7.03
N ARG A 75 13.17 0.98 -7.18
CA ARG A 75 14.45 0.27 -7.20
C ARG A 75 14.99 0.09 -8.61
N MET A 76 14.27 0.52 -9.65
CA MET A 76 14.67 0.28 -11.04
C MET A 76 15.50 1.43 -11.63
N ILE A 77 15.15 2.68 -11.29
CA ILE A 77 15.72 3.89 -11.87
C ILE A 77 16.21 4.83 -10.75
N ALA A 78 17.46 5.29 -10.87
CA ALA A 78 18.05 6.33 -10.03
C ALA A 78 18.09 7.66 -10.82
N PRO A 79 17.04 8.50 -10.72
CA PRO A 79 16.89 9.68 -11.58
C PRO A 79 17.97 10.76 -11.35
N GLU A 80 18.59 10.79 -10.18
CA GLU A 80 19.71 11.67 -9.82
C GLU A 80 21.02 11.31 -10.55
N LEU A 81 21.12 10.11 -11.13
CA LEU A 81 22.26 9.66 -11.89
C LEU A 81 22.05 9.85 -13.40
N SER A 82 23.17 9.93 -14.13
CA SER A 82 23.15 9.85 -15.59
C SER A 82 23.17 8.41 -16.07
N LEU A 83 22.77 8.18 -17.33
CA LEU A 83 22.86 6.85 -17.95
C LEU A 83 24.31 6.32 -17.93
N LYS A 84 25.30 7.19 -18.13
CA LYS A 84 26.73 6.87 -18.00
C LYS A 84 27.11 6.37 -16.60
N ARG A 85 26.46 6.89 -15.55
CA ARG A 85 26.69 6.52 -14.15
C ARG A 85 25.80 5.37 -13.66
N GLY A 86 25.03 4.74 -14.55
CA GLY A 86 24.21 3.58 -14.20
C GLY A 86 22.84 3.93 -13.64
N ALA A 87 22.17 4.96 -14.17
CA ALA A 87 20.82 5.33 -13.75
C ALA A 87 19.77 4.21 -13.89
N VAL A 88 20.00 3.20 -14.75
CA VAL A 88 19.18 1.99 -14.82
C VAL A 88 19.84 0.89 -13.99
N LEU A 89 19.30 0.69 -12.78
CA LEU A 89 19.97 -0.08 -11.72
C LEU A 89 20.13 -1.56 -12.06
N LEU A 90 19.21 -2.15 -12.83
CA LEU A 90 19.29 -3.53 -13.30
C LEU A 90 20.59 -3.86 -14.05
N TRP A 91 21.16 -2.88 -14.75
CA TRP A 91 22.38 -3.04 -15.54
C TRP A 91 23.50 -2.08 -15.15
N ALA A 92 23.40 -1.47 -13.96
CA ALA A 92 24.43 -0.56 -13.48
C ALA A 92 25.78 -1.27 -13.41
N GLY A 93 26.80 -0.68 -14.06
CA GLY A 93 28.16 -1.26 -14.14
C GLY A 93 28.31 -2.48 -15.06
N ALA A 94 27.25 -2.94 -15.72
CA ALA A 94 27.31 -4.10 -16.60
C ALA A 94 27.70 -3.74 -18.05
N ASN A 95 28.49 -4.59 -18.69
CA ASN A 95 28.76 -4.52 -20.13
C ASN A 95 27.85 -5.49 -20.90
N CYS A 96 26.58 -5.12 -21.05
CA CYS A 96 25.54 -5.96 -21.64
C CYS A 96 24.80 -5.26 -22.81
N GLY A 97 24.10 -6.06 -23.61
CA GLY A 97 23.34 -5.56 -24.77
C GLY A 97 22.34 -4.44 -24.43
N PRO A 98 21.55 -4.55 -23.34
CA PRO A 98 20.66 -3.46 -22.91
C PRO A 98 21.34 -2.11 -22.72
N VAL A 99 22.55 -2.06 -22.15
CA VAL A 99 23.30 -0.80 -21.96
C VAL A 99 23.67 -0.17 -23.29
N GLU A 100 24.12 -0.97 -24.27
CA GLU A 100 24.44 -0.48 -25.60
C GLU A 100 23.19 -0.05 -26.38
N MET A 101 22.06 -0.75 -26.18
CA MET A 101 20.78 -0.35 -26.76
C MET A 101 20.26 0.97 -26.17
N ILE A 102 20.36 1.16 -24.84
CA ILE A 102 19.99 2.41 -24.16
C ILE A 102 20.82 3.58 -24.67
N LYS A 103 22.12 3.38 -24.96
CA LYS A 103 22.95 4.43 -25.58
C LYS A 103 22.43 4.87 -26.95
N GLN A 104 21.93 3.94 -27.77
CA GLN A 104 21.32 4.29 -29.05
C GLN A 104 19.96 4.95 -28.87
N LEU A 105 19.15 4.44 -27.95
CA LEU A 105 17.87 5.03 -27.60
C LEU A 105 18.02 6.49 -27.16
N ALA A 106 19.03 6.78 -26.33
CA ALA A 106 19.32 8.14 -25.89
C ALA A 106 19.66 9.07 -27.07
N LYS A 107 20.36 8.57 -28.10
CA LYS A 107 20.63 9.37 -29.31
C LYS A 107 19.37 9.63 -30.14
N VAL A 108 18.53 8.61 -30.31
CA VAL A 108 17.27 8.71 -31.08
C VAL A 108 16.31 9.72 -30.44
N LEU A 109 16.30 9.78 -29.10
CA LEU A 109 15.41 10.65 -28.33
C LEU A 109 16.07 11.95 -27.85
N ASP A 110 17.26 12.27 -28.36
CA ASP A 110 18.06 13.46 -27.95
C ASP A 110 18.26 13.61 -26.42
N ILE A 111 18.39 12.48 -25.73
CA ILE A 111 18.70 12.41 -24.31
C ILE A 111 20.22 12.41 -24.12
N ARG A 112 20.71 13.31 -23.26
CA ARG A 112 22.13 13.42 -22.94
C ARG A 112 22.55 12.33 -21.96
N TYR A 113 23.39 11.43 -22.46
CA TYR A 113 23.86 10.22 -21.75
C TYR A 113 24.65 10.52 -20.46
N ASP A 114 25.29 11.68 -20.38
CA ASP A 114 26.18 12.10 -19.29
C ASP A 114 25.50 12.98 -18.23
N ARG A 115 24.28 13.45 -18.48
CA ARG A 115 23.49 14.29 -17.57
C ARG A 115 22.52 13.45 -16.71
N PRO A 116 22.20 13.88 -15.48
CA PRO A 116 21.16 13.23 -14.66
C PRO A 116 19.81 13.13 -15.37
N LEU A 117 19.03 12.08 -15.09
CA LEU A 117 17.70 11.91 -15.70
C LEU A 117 16.67 12.91 -15.16
N ALA A 118 16.78 13.32 -13.90
CA ALA A 118 15.85 14.25 -13.25
C ALA A 118 15.77 15.63 -13.92
N GLY A 119 16.81 16.02 -14.68
CA GLY A 119 16.86 17.27 -15.44
C GLY A 119 16.60 17.10 -16.94
N GLN A 120 16.04 15.97 -17.35
CA GLN A 120 15.75 15.62 -18.74
C GLN A 120 14.25 15.26 -18.89
N ASP A 121 13.82 14.89 -20.09
CA ASP A 121 12.42 14.55 -20.37
C ASP A 121 11.90 13.45 -19.42
N PRO A 122 10.90 13.73 -18.56
CA PRO A 122 10.32 12.74 -17.66
C PRO A 122 9.73 11.52 -18.38
N ALA A 123 9.24 11.69 -19.62
CA ALA A 123 8.70 10.58 -20.41
C ALA A 123 9.77 9.52 -20.71
N PHE A 124 11.05 9.90 -20.71
CA PHE A 124 12.14 8.97 -20.93
C PHE A 124 12.26 7.93 -19.81
N ILE A 125 11.88 8.26 -18.56
CA ILE A 125 11.86 7.29 -17.46
C ILE A 125 10.84 6.19 -17.73
N GLU A 126 9.65 6.54 -18.22
CA GLU A 126 8.64 5.54 -18.61
C GLU A 126 9.14 4.64 -19.75
N ILE A 127 9.84 5.23 -20.72
CA ILE A 127 10.46 4.48 -21.81
C ILE A 127 11.53 3.51 -21.27
N LEU A 128 12.36 3.93 -20.31
CA LEU A 128 13.35 3.06 -19.66
C LEU A 128 12.69 1.90 -18.90
N LEU A 129 11.56 2.16 -18.24
CA LEU A 129 10.82 1.16 -17.47
C LEU A 129 10.11 0.15 -18.38
N TYR A 130 9.34 0.62 -19.36
CA TYR A 130 8.35 -0.17 -20.10
C TYR A 130 8.69 -0.43 -21.57
N GLY A 131 9.72 0.23 -22.09
CA GLY A 131 10.25 -0.02 -23.42
C GLY A 131 9.94 1.06 -24.45
N TYR A 132 10.53 0.88 -25.63
CA TYR A 132 10.39 1.74 -26.80
C TYR A 132 10.12 0.87 -28.04
N ARG A 133 8.93 1.02 -28.63
CA ARG A 133 8.48 0.24 -29.80
C ARG A 133 8.22 1.07 -31.07
N LYS A 134 8.55 2.36 -31.06
CA LYS A 134 8.32 3.25 -32.22
C LYS A 134 9.34 3.05 -33.33
N GLU A 135 10.58 2.70 -32.98
CA GLU A 135 11.67 2.51 -33.93
C GLU A 135 12.57 1.35 -33.50
N LEU A 136 13.15 0.66 -34.49
CA LEU A 136 14.10 -0.42 -34.27
C LEU A 136 15.50 0.15 -33.97
N LEU A 137 16.07 -0.20 -32.83
CA LEU A 137 17.39 0.31 -32.44
C LEU A 137 18.48 -0.65 -32.90
N THR A 138 19.43 -0.14 -33.68
CA THR A 138 20.62 -0.91 -34.11
C THR A 138 21.83 -0.52 -33.26
N TYR A 139 22.44 -1.50 -32.61
CA TYR A 139 23.55 -1.30 -31.68
C TYR A 139 24.62 -2.39 -31.84
N LYS A 140 25.85 -2.08 -31.41
CA LYS A 140 26.98 -3.01 -31.44
C LYS A 140 27.28 -3.51 -30.02
N HIS A 141 27.30 -4.83 -29.82
CA HIS A 141 27.71 -5.45 -28.56
C HIS A 141 28.62 -6.65 -28.84
N LYS A 142 29.80 -6.71 -28.19
CA LYS A 142 30.82 -7.77 -28.40
C LYS A 142 31.10 -8.04 -29.89
N SER A 143 31.36 -6.97 -30.64
CA SER A 143 31.64 -6.99 -32.09
C SER A 143 30.50 -7.48 -33.00
N LYS A 144 29.33 -7.83 -32.46
CA LYS A 144 28.14 -8.17 -33.25
C LYS A 144 27.19 -6.98 -33.31
N ILE A 145 26.68 -6.71 -34.52
CA ILE A 145 25.58 -5.76 -34.71
C ILE A 145 24.28 -6.50 -34.40
N LYS A 146 23.43 -5.86 -33.60
CA LYS A 146 22.12 -6.37 -33.21
C LYS A 146 21.10 -5.26 -33.44
N SER A 147 19.87 -5.66 -33.78
CA SER A 147 18.75 -4.74 -33.91
C SER A 147 17.55 -5.27 -33.16
N GLY A 148 16.77 -4.39 -32.54
CA GLY A 148 15.57 -4.77 -31.81
C GLY A 148 14.88 -3.60 -31.16
N PHE A 149 13.66 -3.84 -30.69
CA PHE A 149 12.93 -2.90 -29.83
C PHE A 149 13.46 -2.97 -28.41
N TYR A 150 13.51 -1.82 -27.75
CA TYR A 150 13.86 -1.77 -26.35
C TYR A 150 12.66 -2.26 -25.52
N ARG A 151 12.88 -3.29 -24.69
CA ARG A 151 11.82 -3.93 -23.92
C ARG A 151 11.46 -3.18 -22.63
N GLY A 152 12.38 -2.41 -22.07
CA GLY A 152 12.21 -1.83 -20.74
C GLY A 152 12.71 -2.75 -19.63
N CYS A 153 13.33 -2.17 -18.60
CA CYS A 153 13.93 -2.93 -17.50
C CYS A 153 12.90 -3.69 -16.67
N VAL A 154 11.67 -3.17 -16.51
CA VAL A 154 10.58 -3.88 -15.81
C VAL A 154 10.25 -5.18 -16.53
N ASN A 155 10.10 -5.12 -17.85
CA ASN A 155 9.76 -6.29 -18.65
C ASN A 155 10.89 -7.32 -18.68
N ASP A 156 12.13 -6.91 -18.50
CA ASP A 156 13.27 -7.83 -18.38
C ASP A 156 13.28 -8.54 -17.03
N VAL A 157 12.97 -7.85 -15.92
CA VAL A 157 12.80 -8.53 -14.60
C VAL A 157 11.59 -9.46 -14.61
N LYS A 158 10.45 -9.07 -15.20
CA LYS A 158 9.28 -9.96 -15.34
C LYS A 158 9.65 -11.23 -16.09
N PHE A 159 10.36 -11.08 -17.21
CA PHE A 159 10.81 -12.23 -17.98
C PHE A 159 11.78 -13.14 -17.20
N LEU A 160 12.71 -12.57 -16.42
CA LEU A 160 13.56 -13.38 -15.55
C LEU A 160 12.72 -14.18 -14.55
N ARG A 161 11.74 -13.55 -13.90
CA ARG A 161 10.83 -14.19 -12.94
C ARG A 161 10.01 -15.30 -13.60
N ASP A 162 9.38 -14.99 -14.73
CA ASP A 162 8.42 -15.87 -15.40
C ASP A 162 9.10 -16.99 -16.20
N SER A 163 10.41 -16.87 -16.49
CA SER A 163 11.20 -17.90 -17.19
C SER A 163 11.54 -19.14 -16.35
N GLY A 164 11.29 -19.14 -15.05
CA GLY A 164 11.67 -20.25 -14.16
C GLY A 164 13.19 -20.37 -13.97
N THR A 165 13.93 -19.26 -14.04
CA THR A 165 15.39 -19.26 -13.96
C THR A 165 15.91 -19.82 -12.63
N THR A 166 16.93 -20.68 -12.69
CA THR A 166 17.61 -21.25 -11.51
C THR A 166 18.94 -20.56 -11.19
N SER A 167 19.33 -19.56 -11.98
CA SER A 167 20.57 -18.81 -11.78
C SER A 167 20.52 -18.01 -10.49
N LYS A 168 21.47 -18.24 -9.58
CA LYS A 168 21.59 -17.48 -8.32
C LYS A 168 21.68 -15.96 -8.55
N GLY A 169 22.31 -15.53 -9.65
CA GLY A 169 22.40 -14.12 -9.99
C GLY A 169 21.06 -13.52 -10.40
N ASN A 170 20.29 -14.24 -11.22
CA ASN A 170 18.97 -13.79 -11.65
C ASN A 170 17.97 -13.80 -10.50
N LEU A 171 18.01 -14.82 -9.64
CA LEU A 171 17.16 -14.90 -8.45
C LEU A 171 17.43 -13.72 -7.50
N ARG A 172 18.70 -13.35 -7.27
CA ARG A 172 19.03 -12.14 -6.50
C ARG A 172 18.54 -10.86 -7.15
N ALA A 173 18.61 -10.75 -8.47
CA ALA A 173 18.08 -9.59 -9.18
C ALA A 173 16.56 -9.49 -9.03
N ILE A 174 15.84 -10.61 -9.24
CA ILE A 174 14.38 -10.66 -9.07
C ILE A 174 14.01 -10.24 -7.65
N ASP A 175 14.66 -10.79 -6.64
CA ASP A 175 14.42 -10.46 -5.23
C ASP A 175 14.69 -8.98 -4.92
N TYR A 176 15.84 -8.46 -5.36
CA TYR A 176 16.21 -7.07 -5.13
C TYR A 176 15.25 -6.07 -5.79
N PHE A 177 14.84 -6.33 -7.04
CA PHE A 177 13.95 -5.45 -7.81
C PHE A 177 12.47 -5.72 -7.57
N SER A 178 12.13 -6.74 -6.79
CA SER A 178 10.76 -6.99 -6.33
C SER A 178 10.56 -6.42 -4.93
N GLY A 179 9.33 -6.06 -4.62
CA GLY A 179 8.96 -5.56 -3.32
C GLY A 179 7.46 -5.48 -3.14
N PRO A 180 7.00 -5.12 -1.94
CA PRO A 180 5.61 -4.81 -1.72
C PRO A 180 5.22 -3.60 -2.59
N VAL A 181 4.39 -3.83 -3.60
CA VAL A 181 3.78 -2.76 -4.40
C VAL A 181 2.41 -2.49 -3.80
N HIS A 182 2.23 -1.26 -3.32
CA HIS A 182 0.95 -0.81 -2.80
C HIS A 182 -0.03 -0.58 -3.95
N CYS A 183 -1.30 -0.95 -3.73
CA CYS A 183 -2.35 -0.69 -4.71
C CYS A 183 -2.47 0.83 -4.96
N PRO A 184 -2.25 1.31 -6.21
CA PRO A 184 -2.31 2.73 -6.51
C PRO A 184 -3.72 3.28 -6.25
N ASP A 185 -4.75 2.46 -6.45
CA ASP A 185 -6.14 2.88 -6.32
C ASP A 185 -6.54 3.21 -4.88
N CYS A 186 -6.01 2.49 -3.89
CA CYS A 186 -6.48 2.58 -2.50
C CYS A 186 -5.40 2.79 -1.43
N SER A 187 -4.13 2.85 -1.81
CA SER A 187 -3.02 3.11 -0.87
C SER A 187 -3.29 4.36 -0.02
N GLN A 188 -3.77 5.44 -0.66
CA GLN A 188 -4.14 6.68 0.03
C GLN A 188 -5.38 6.53 0.94
N ARG A 189 -6.25 5.54 0.67
CA ARG A 189 -7.43 5.21 1.48
C ARG A 189 -7.14 4.16 2.56
N ASN A 190 -5.89 3.73 2.73
CA ASN A 190 -5.51 2.67 3.67
C ASN A 190 -6.28 1.37 3.43
N HIS A 191 -6.55 1.07 2.16
CA HIS A 191 -7.29 -0.11 1.70
C HIS A 191 -8.79 -0.14 2.03
N TYR A 192 -9.37 0.89 2.65
CA TYR A 192 -10.83 1.01 2.78
C TYR A 192 -11.52 1.25 1.43
N ASP A 193 -12.72 0.69 1.31
CA ASP A 193 -13.65 1.04 0.25
C ASP A 193 -14.11 2.51 0.36
N THR A 194 -14.33 3.13 -0.78
CA THR A 194 -14.69 4.54 -0.92
C THR A 194 -16.04 4.83 -0.28
N GLU A 195 -17.03 3.93 -0.44
CA GLU A 195 -18.38 4.10 0.11
C GLU A 195 -18.33 4.25 1.64
N CYS A 196 -17.49 3.44 2.30
CA CYS A 196 -17.39 3.43 3.76
C CYS A 196 -16.72 4.67 4.33
N LEU A 197 -15.86 5.34 3.55
CA LEU A 197 -15.24 6.61 3.95
C LEU A 197 -16.20 7.80 3.85
N SER A 198 -17.41 7.62 3.33
CA SER A 198 -18.47 8.65 3.42
C SER A 198 -19.08 8.75 4.83
N VAL A 199 -18.97 7.68 5.63
CA VAL A 199 -19.50 7.65 7.00
C VAL A 199 -18.51 8.32 7.93
N THR A 200 -19.00 9.32 8.66
CA THR A 200 -18.23 10.02 9.68
C THR A 200 -18.86 9.90 11.05
N VAL A 201 -18.01 9.79 12.07
CA VAL A 201 -18.39 9.87 13.49
C VAL A 201 -17.69 11.10 14.04
N ASN A 202 -18.48 12.06 14.53
CA ASN A 202 -17.97 13.35 15.01
C ASN A 202 -17.04 14.05 14.00
N GLY A 203 -17.42 14.01 12.72
CA GLY A 203 -16.68 14.65 11.62
C GLY A 203 -15.43 13.92 11.14
N MET A 204 -15.10 12.75 11.70
CA MET A 204 -13.95 11.94 11.28
C MET A 204 -14.40 10.63 10.64
N THR A 205 -13.66 10.17 9.64
CA THR A 205 -13.80 8.86 9.00
C THR A 205 -13.07 7.77 9.79
N ILE A 206 -13.42 6.50 9.57
CA ILE A 206 -12.75 5.38 10.24
C ILE A 206 -11.24 5.34 9.94
N LYS A 207 -10.85 5.76 8.73
CA LYS A 207 -9.46 5.91 8.33
C LYS A 207 -8.71 6.94 9.18
N GLU A 208 -9.34 8.07 9.48
CA GLU A 208 -8.70 9.12 10.28
C GLU A 208 -8.58 8.69 11.73
N VAL A 209 -9.66 8.13 12.30
CA VAL A 209 -9.67 7.67 13.69
C VAL A 209 -8.70 6.52 13.90
N SER A 210 -8.64 5.53 12.99
CA SER A 210 -7.71 4.39 13.10
C SER A 210 -6.24 4.78 13.10
N ARG A 211 -5.88 5.97 12.59
CA ARG A 211 -4.52 6.54 12.56
C ARG A 211 -4.16 7.36 13.80
N LEU A 212 -5.13 7.67 14.66
CA LEU A 212 -4.88 8.35 15.92
C LEU A 212 -3.99 7.50 16.84
N SER A 213 -3.22 8.19 17.67
CA SER A 213 -2.55 7.56 18.81
C SER A 213 -3.60 6.98 19.78
N ILE A 214 -3.23 6.00 20.62
CA ILE A 214 -4.14 5.49 21.65
C ILE A 214 -4.73 6.61 22.54
N PRO A 215 -3.94 7.59 23.04
CA PRO A 215 -4.48 8.72 23.81
C PRO A 215 -5.48 9.57 23.02
N ASP A 216 -5.18 9.88 21.75
CA ASP A 216 -6.05 10.71 20.92
C ASP A 216 -7.33 9.98 20.54
N MET A 217 -7.24 8.67 20.26
CA MET A 217 -8.40 7.83 20.01
C MET A 217 -9.26 7.70 21.27
N LEU A 218 -8.64 7.58 22.45
CA LEU A 218 -9.36 7.58 23.73
C LEU A 218 -10.11 8.90 23.90
N LEU A 219 -9.46 10.05 23.69
CA LEU A 219 -10.09 11.36 23.76
C LEU A 219 -11.25 11.49 22.76
N PHE A 220 -11.05 11.03 21.52
CA PHE A 220 -12.09 10.98 20.50
C PHE A 220 -13.31 10.18 20.98
N VAL A 221 -13.11 8.96 21.50
CA VAL A 221 -14.19 8.07 21.96
C VAL A 221 -14.90 8.63 23.20
N SER A 222 -14.15 9.14 24.19
CA SER A 222 -14.72 9.74 25.39
C SER A 222 -15.53 11.01 25.09
N ASN A 223 -15.24 11.71 23.99
CA ASN A 223 -16.04 12.86 23.54
C ASN A 223 -17.34 12.46 22.80
N LEU A 224 -17.51 11.19 22.44
CA LEU A 224 -18.78 10.69 21.89
C LEU A 224 -19.83 10.48 23.00
N GLU A 225 -19.43 10.08 24.20
CA GLU A 225 -20.37 9.88 25.32
C GLU A 225 -21.15 11.16 25.69
N PRO A 226 -20.54 12.36 25.80
CA PRO A 226 -21.25 13.61 26.03
C PRO A 226 -22.14 14.05 24.88
N ALA A 227 -21.83 13.66 23.64
CA ALA A 227 -22.60 14.00 22.45
C ALA A 227 -23.85 13.13 22.31
N ILE A 228 -23.81 11.86 22.76
CA ILE A 228 -24.92 10.90 22.70
C ILE A 228 -25.78 10.97 23.99
N LYS A 229 -26.10 12.19 24.44
CA LYS A 229 -26.92 12.46 25.65
C LYS A 229 -28.39 12.03 25.55
N THR A 230 -28.82 11.47 24.43
CA THR A 230 -30.21 11.01 24.20
C THR A 230 -30.50 9.59 24.68
N GLY A 231 -29.55 8.91 25.34
CA GLY A 231 -29.80 7.62 26.01
C GLY A 231 -29.44 6.37 25.21
N ASP A 232 -29.03 6.52 23.95
CA ASP A 232 -28.72 5.42 23.03
C ASP A 232 -27.23 5.36 22.63
N SER A 233 -26.29 5.64 23.55
CA SER A 233 -24.87 5.38 23.24
C SER A 233 -24.69 3.88 23.05
N PRO A 234 -24.22 3.41 21.87
CA PRO A 234 -24.17 1.99 21.61
C PRO A 234 -23.21 1.31 22.60
N PRO A 235 -23.50 0.08 23.07
CA PRO A 235 -22.65 -0.65 24.02
C PRO A 235 -21.18 -0.72 23.60
N VAL A 236 -20.92 -0.65 22.28
CA VAL A 236 -19.60 -0.63 21.66
C VAL A 236 -18.71 0.53 22.13
N VAL A 237 -19.26 1.72 22.44
CA VAL A 237 -18.48 2.91 22.85
C VAL A 237 -17.78 2.64 24.18
N LYS A 238 -18.54 2.17 25.19
CA LYS A 238 -18.01 1.80 26.50
C LYS A 238 -17.01 0.65 26.42
N GLU A 239 -17.24 -0.29 25.51
CA GLU A 239 -16.32 -1.41 25.27
C GLU A 239 -15.01 -0.99 24.61
N LEU A 240 -15.07 -0.03 23.69
CA LEU A 240 -13.92 0.57 23.01
C LEU A 240 -13.10 1.40 24.00
N GLU A 241 -13.76 2.26 24.78
CA GLU A 241 -13.12 3.09 25.80
C GLU A 241 -12.36 2.24 26.84
N LYS A 242 -12.96 1.16 27.35
CA LYS A 242 -12.30 0.24 28.29
C LYS A 242 -11.00 -0.35 27.74
N ARG A 243 -10.99 -0.71 26.45
CA ARG A 243 -9.81 -1.27 25.77
C ARG A 243 -8.73 -0.21 25.58
N LEU A 244 -9.12 0.99 25.16
CA LEU A 244 -8.22 2.13 24.98
C LEU A 244 -7.61 2.59 26.31
N LEU A 245 -8.39 2.65 27.38
CA LEU A 245 -7.90 2.94 28.74
C LEU A 245 -6.86 1.91 29.19
N TYR A 246 -7.10 0.63 28.93
CA TYR A 246 -6.12 -0.41 29.23
C TYR A 246 -4.82 -0.21 28.45
N LEU A 247 -4.90 -0.01 27.12
CA LEU A 247 -3.74 0.22 26.25
C LEU A 247 -2.95 1.47 26.66
N ASN A 248 -3.64 2.53 27.07
CA ASN A 248 -3.03 3.76 27.57
C ASN A 248 -2.32 3.52 28.92
N LYS A 249 -2.94 2.74 29.83
CA LYS A 249 -2.37 2.42 31.15
C LYS A 249 -1.05 1.64 31.08
N ILE A 250 -0.90 0.77 30.07
CA ILE A 250 0.33 -0.01 29.86
C ILE A 250 1.42 0.76 29.08
N GLY A 251 1.18 2.03 28.74
CA GLY A 251 2.20 2.93 28.18
C GLY A 251 2.45 2.80 26.67
N LEU A 252 1.50 2.22 25.91
CA LEU A 252 1.60 2.08 24.44
C LEU A 252 1.12 3.35 23.69
N ASN A 253 1.51 4.52 24.20
CA ASN A 253 0.93 5.81 23.79
C ASN A 253 1.32 6.24 22.37
N TYR A 254 2.33 5.61 21.79
CA TYR A 254 2.85 5.88 20.45
C TYR A 254 2.26 4.95 19.37
N LEU A 255 1.49 3.93 19.74
CA LEU A 255 0.89 3.01 18.78
C LEU A 255 -0.41 3.58 18.21
N SER A 256 -0.57 3.44 16.89
CA SER A 256 -1.87 3.56 16.21
C SER A 256 -2.37 2.15 15.90
N PRO A 257 -3.66 1.85 16.12
CA PRO A 257 -4.22 0.54 15.80
C PRO A 257 -4.04 0.12 14.33
N ALA A 258 -4.00 1.07 13.39
CA ALA A 258 -3.76 0.81 11.97
C ALA A 258 -2.35 0.27 11.65
N TYR A 259 -1.36 0.52 12.51
CA TYR A 259 0.05 0.23 12.22
C TYR A 259 0.40 -1.28 12.34
N HIS A 260 -0.37 -2.07 13.09
CA HIS A 260 -0.09 -3.50 13.26
C HIS A 260 -0.59 -4.39 12.11
N ALA A 261 -1.46 -3.89 11.22
CA ALA A 261 -1.90 -4.67 10.07
C ALA A 261 -0.83 -4.83 8.97
N GLY A 262 0.22 -4.01 8.98
CA GLY A 262 1.30 -4.04 7.99
C GLY A 262 2.54 -4.85 8.36
N LEU A 263 2.63 -5.35 9.59
CA LEU A 263 3.87 -5.98 10.11
C LEU A 263 3.85 -7.52 10.11
N GLU A 264 2.74 -8.15 9.69
CA GLU A 264 2.66 -9.61 9.55
C GLU A 264 3.40 -10.15 8.30
N GLY A 265 3.90 -9.27 7.42
CA GLY A 265 4.64 -9.62 6.20
C GLY A 265 6.16 -9.45 6.25
N SER A 266 6.72 -9.03 7.39
CA SER A 266 8.17 -8.84 7.57
C SER A 266 8.73 -9.88 8.53
N ARG A 267 8.82 -11.13 8.07
CA ARG A 267 9.73 -12.15 8.61
C ARG A 267 10.34 -12.94 7.46
#